data_AF-A0A2Z3HB37-F1
#
_entry.id   AF-A0A2Z3HB37-F1
#
_cell.length_a   1.000
_cell.length_b   1.000
_cell.length_c   1.000
_cell.angle_alpha   90.00
_cell.angle_beta   90.00
_cell.angle_gamma   90.00
#
_symmetry.space_group_name_H-M   'P 1'
#
loop_
_entity.id
_entity.type
_entity.pdbx_description
1 polymer ?
#
loop_
_entity_poly.entity_id
_entity_poly.type
_entity_poly.pdbx_seq_one_letter_code
_entity_poly.pdbx_strand_id
1 'polypeptide(L)'
;MTQLFVLRGQVDEPELLQVVRDACAALQANHSCKLTLDCAGVTSFTGKALLLLGWFCNQTRSAGLSLRLLDLSEDIIRTVPDRLVEAMIPADLRPQVMEAMTLGAVRKGSHRACSFSNN
;
A
#
# COMPACT_ATOMS: atom_id res chain seq x y z
N MET A 1 25.54 -1.08 -8.53
CA MET A 1 24.67 -1.72 -9.56
C MET A 1 23.22 -1.44 -9.18
N THR A 2 22.36 -1.14 -10.16
CA THR A 2 20.92 -0.89 -9.92
C THR A 2 20.13 -2.03 -10.55
N GLN A 3 19.19 -2.60 -9.79
CA GLN A 3 18.24 -3.60 -10.28
C GLN A 3 16.87 -2.94 -10.45
N LEU A 4 16.31 -3.05 -11.66
CA LEU A 4 15.02 -2.48 -12.03
C LEU A 4 13.97 -3.58 -12.17
N PHE A 5 12.83 -3.40 -11.52
CA PHE A 5 11.64 -4.24 -11.62
C PHE A 5 10.49 -3.40 -12.16
N VAL A 6 9.81 -3.87 -13.21
CA VAL A 6 8.76 -3.11 -13.88
C VAL A 6 7.42 -3.77 -13.58
N LEU A 7 6.48 -3.00 -13.04
CA LEU A 7 5.11 -3.42 -12.78
C LEU A 7 4.15 -2.78 -13.80
N ARG A 8 3.13 -3.52 -14.24
CA ARG A 8 2.15 -3.02 -15.23
C ARG A 8 0.74 -3.54 -14.94
N GLY A 9 -0.26 -2.77 -15.33
CA GLY A 9 -1.67 -3.14 -15.19
C GLY A 9 -2.12 -3.18 -13.73
N GLN A 10 -3.04 -4.09 -13.42
CA GLN A 10 -3.48 -4.34 -12.06
C GLN A 10 -2.49 -5.29 -11.38
N VAL A 11 -1.81 -4.81 -10.34
CA VAL A 11 -0.81 -5.58 -9.60
C VAL A 11 -1.46 -6.33 -8.44
N ASP A 12 -1.34 -7.65 -8.48
CA ASP A 12 -1.84 -8.54 -7.44
C ASP A 12 -0.72 -9.07 -6.52
N GLU A 13 -1.12 -9.82 -5.49
CA GLU A 13 -0.17 -10.38 -4.51
C GLU A 13 0.83 -11.36 -5.16
N PRO A 14 0.41 -12.35 -6.00
CA PRO A 14 1.35 -13.25 -6.67
C PRO A 14 2.40 -12.54 -7.54
N GLU A 15 2.00 -11.56 -8.35
CA GLU A 15 2.92 -10.81 -9.20
C GLU A 15 3.96 -10.07 -8.35
N LEU A 16 3.50 -9.33 -7.34
CA LEU A 16 4.40 -8.59 -6.46
C LEU A 16 5.30 -9.51 -5.62
N LEU A 17 4.80 -10.66 -5.19
CA LEU A 17 5.59 -11.65 -4.46
C LEU A 17 6.75 -12.18 -5.29
N GLN A 18 6.54 -12.39 -6.59
CA GLN A 18 7.62 -12.78 -7.49
C GLN A 18 8.68 -11.68 -7.59
N VAL A 19 8.28 -10.42 -7.76
CA VAL A 19 9.20 -9.26 -7.78
C VAL A 19 10.00 -9.16 -6.47
N VAL A 20 9.36 -9.36 -5.32
CA VAL A 20 10.03 -9.36 -4.01
C VAL A 20 11.08 -10.48 -3.91
N ARG A 21 10.76 -11.69 -4.39
CA ARG A 21 11.71 -12.81 -4.40
C ARG A 21 12.93 -12.51 -5.27
N ASP A 22 12.71 -11.95 -6.46
CA ASP A 22 13.78 -11.61 -7.39
C ASP A 22 14.66 -10.47 -6.84
N ALA A 23 14.05 -9.49 -6.17
CA ALA A 23 14.77 -8.43 -5.47
C ALA A 23 15.64 -8.97 -4.32
N CYS A 24 15.12 -9.92 -3.54
CA CYS A 24 15.89 -10.59 -2.49
C CYS A 24 17.07 -11.38 -3.07
N ALA A 25 16.87 -12.10 -4.18
CA ALA A 25 17.95 -12.82 -4.86
C ALA A 25 19.04 -11.86 -5.37
N ALA A 26 18.65 -10.71 -5.94
CA ALA A 26 19.59 -9.68 -6.37
C ALA A 26 20.40 -9.10 -5.20
N LEU A 27 19.78 -8.89 -4.04
CA LEU A 27 20.46 -8.44 -2.83
C LEU A 27 21.43 -9.49 -2.26
N GLN A 28 21.08 -10.78 -2.36
CA GLN A 28 21.97 -11.87 -1.95
C GLN A 28 23.21 -11.96 -2.85
N ALA A 29 23.03 -11.78 -4.17
CA ALA A 29 24.15 -11.73 -5.10
C ALA A 29 25.01 -10.46 -4.92
N ASN A 30 24.39 -9.33 -4.50
CA ASN A 30 25.09 -8.08 -4.27
C ASN A 30 24.38 -7.21 -3.22
N HIS A 31 24.95 -7.17 -2.00
CA HIS A 31 24.41 -6.38 -0.88
C HIS A 31 24.38 -4.87 -1.12
N SER A 32 25.16 -4.35 -2.07
CA SER A 32 25.17 -2.93 -2.44
C SER A 32 24.20 -2.58 -3.58
N CYS A 33 23.40 -3.55 -4.01
CA CYS A 33 22.43 -3.36 -5.09
C CYS A 33 21.36 -2.33 -4.70
N LYS A 34 21.11 -1.36 -5.60
CA LYS A 34 20.02 -0.39 -5.45
C LYS A 34 18.78 -0.97 -6.11
N LEU A 35 17.70 -1.14 -5.36
CA LEU A 35 16.45 -1.69 -5.86
C LEU A 35 15.53 -0.56 -6.35
N THR A 36 14.96 -0.73 -7.53
CA THR A 36 14.02 0.21 -8.12
C THR A 36 12.79 -0.53 -8.65
N LEU A 37 11.60 -0.11 -8.26
CA LEU A 37 10.33 -0.52 -8.85
C LEU A 37 9.81 0.61 -9.73
N ASP A 38 9.66 0.34 -11.01
CA ASP A 38 8.99 1.21 -11.98
C ASP A 38 7.51 0.86 -12.04
N CYS A 39 6.67 1.85 -11.70
CA CYS A 39 5.22 1.73 -11.65
C CYS A 39 4.51 2.50 -12.77
N ALA A 40 5.22 2.99 -13.79
CA ALA A 40 4.65 3.86 -14.84
C ALA A 40 3.46 3.21 -15.58
N GLY A 41 3.45 1.88 -15.71
CA GLY A 41 2.38 1.13 -16.36
C GLY A 41 1.30 0.61 -15.42
N VAL A 42 1.38 0.87 -14.11
CA VAL A 42 0.42 0.36 -13.14
C VAL A 42 -0.90 1.13 -13.24
N THR A 43 -2.01 0.42 -13.15
CA THR A 43 -3.36 1.00 -13.12
C THR A 43 -4.02 0.89 -11.75
N SER A 44 -3.71 -0.17 -10.99
CA SER A 44 -4.20 -0.35 -9.62
C SER A 44 -3.38 -1.40 -8.86
N PHE A 45 -3.46 -1.40 -7.53
CA PHE A 45 -2.97 -2.49 -6.70
C PHE A 45 -4.14 -3.15 -5.97
N THR A 46 -4.08 -4.47 -5.79
CA THR A 46 -4.93 -5.14 -4.81
C THR A 46 -4.48 -4.78 -3.39
N GLY A 47 -5.39 -4.85 -2.42
CA GLY A 47 -5.05 -4.56 -1.02
C GLY A 47 -3.97 -5.48 -0.45
N LYS A 48 -3.97 -6.77 -0.83
CA LYS A 48 -2.92 -7.71 -0.42
C LYS A 48 -1.55 -7.37 -1.02
N ALA A 49 -1.52 -6.95 -2.29
CA ALA A 49 -0.29 -6.45 -2.89
C ALA A 49 0.23 -5.22 -2.15
N LEU A 50 -0.63 -4.29 -1.75
CA LEU A 50 -0.22 -3.11 -0.97
C LEU A 50 0.32 -3.48 0.42
N LEU A 51 -0.27 -4.47 1.10
CA LEU A 51 0.26 -4.97 2.37
C LEU A 51 1.66 -5.57 2.19
N LEU A 52 1.87 -6.36 1.13
CA LEU A 52 3.16 -6.95 0.80
C LEU A 52 4.19 -5.88 0.42
N LEU A 53 3.80 -4.87 -0.39
CA LEU A 53 4.65 -3.74 -0.75
C LEU A 53 5.07 -2.96 0.49
N GLY A 54 4.12 -2.65 1.37
CA GLY A 54 4.37 -1.97 2.64
C GLY A 54 5.33 -2.75 3.54
N TRP A 55 5.12 -4.06 3.66
CA TRP A 55 6.05 -4.94 4.37
C TRP A 55 7.46 -4.89 3.75
N PHE A 56 7.58 -5.01 2.43
CA PHE A 56 8.87 -5.03 1.75
C PHE A 56 9.62 -3.69 1.87
N CYS A 57 8.92 -2.57 1.73
CA CYS A 57 9.46 -1.23 2.00
C CYS A 57 9.99 -1.12 3.45
N ASN A 58 9.25 -1.65 4.43
CA ASN A 58 9.69 -1.63 5.83
C ASN A 58 10.92 -2.52 6.08
N GLN A 59 10.98 -3.71 5.47
CA GLN A 59 12.14 -4.60 5.60
C GLN A 59 13.40 -3.99 4.99
N THR A 60 13.30 -3.46 3.76
CA THR A 60 14.44 -2.82 3.08
C THR A 60 14.96 -1.61 3.87
N ARG A 61 14.05 -0.76 4.38
CA ARG A 61 14.41 0.36 5.26
C ARG A 61 15.11 -0.12 6.54
N SER A 62 14.57 -1.15 7.21
CA SER A 62 15.14 -1.68 8.45
C SER A 62 16.53 -2.30 8.25
N ALA A 63 16.79 -2.82 7.05
CA ALA A 63 18.10 -3.34 6.65
C ALA A 63 19.09 -2.26 6.16
N GLY A 64 18.71 -0.97 6.19
CA GLY A 64 19.54 0.12 5.67
C GLY A 64 19.68 0.13 4.14
N LEU A 65 18.79 -0.57 3.44
CA LEU A 65 18.79 -0.68 1.97
C LEU A 65 17.91 0.41 1.36
N SER A 66 18.25 0.82 0.13
CA SER A 66 17.46 1.77 -0.63
C SER A 66 16.55 1.05 -1.63
N LEU A 67 15.23 1.20 -1.43
CA LEU A 67 14.19 0.86 -2.40
C LEU A 67 13.59 2.15 -2.96
N ARG A 68 13.56 2.30 -4.28
CA ARG A 68 12.90 3.43 -4.95
C ARG A 68 11.66 2.96 -5.68
N LEU A 69 10.55 3.70 -5.54
CA LEU A 69 9.38 3.56 -6.38
C LEU A 69 9.38 4.72 -7.37
N LEU A 70 9.29 4.44 -8.66
CA LEU A 70 9.24 5.41 -9.74
C LEU A 70 7.83 5.46 -10.34
N ASP A 71 7.43 6.64 -10.79
CA ASP A 71 6.25 6.87 -11.63
C ASP A 71 4.94 6.28 -11.08
N LEU A 72 4.79 6.26 -9.76
CA LEU A 72 3.53 5.90 -9.10
C LEU A 72 2.55 7.07 -9.21
N SER A 73 1.45 6.88 -9.95
CA SER A 73 0.48 7.94 -10.22
C SER A 73 -0.26 8.39 -8.95
N GLU A 74 -0.65 9.67 -8.89
CA GLU A 74 -1.46 10.20 -7.79
C GLU A 74 -2.79 9.47 -7.64
N ASP A 75 -3.40 9.06 -8.75
CA ASP A 75 -4.67 8.33 -8.74
C ASP A 75 -4.54 7.00 -8.00
N ILE A 76 -3.44 6.27 -8.20
CA ILE A 76 -3.17 5.04 -7.44
C ILE A 76 -2.99 5.38 -5.97
N ILE A 77 -2.19 6.39 -5.64
CA ILE A 77 -1.91 6.80 -4.25
C ILE A 77 -3.22 7.10 -3.50
N ARG A 78 -4.18 7.77 -4.16
CA ARG A 78 -5.49 8.08 -3.57
C ARG A 78 -6.31 6.84 -3.23
N THR A 79 -6.13 5.74 -3.95
CA THR A 79 -6.84 4.47 -3.68
C THR A 79 -6.19 3.61 -2.60
N VAL A 80 -4.94 3.88 -2.20
CA VAL A 80 -4.19 3.03 -1.27
C VAL A 80 -4.91 2.82 0.07
N PRO A 81 -5.44 3.85 0.75
CA PRO A 81 -6.13 3.65 2.04
C PRO A 81 -7.31 2.70 1.92
N ASP A 82 -8.15 2.89 0.91
CA ASP A 82 -9.35 2.07 0.69
C ASP A 82 -8.99 0.61 0.42
N ARG A 83 -7.97 0.38 -0.41
CA ARG A 83 -7.48 -0.98 -0.71
C ARG A 83 -6.86 -1.67 0.50
N LEU A 84 -6.15 -0.94 1.35
CA LEU A 84 -5.61 -1.50 2.60
C LEU A 84 -6.74 -1.88 3.57
N VAL A 85 -7.73 -1.02 3.71
CA VAL A 85 -8.94 -1.27 4.51
C VAL A 85 -9.66 -2.52 4.03
N GLU A 86 -9.91 -2.65 2.73
CA GLU A 86 -10.52 -3.85 2.13
C GLU A 86 -9.74 -5.13 2.47
N ALA A 87 -8.40 -5.08 2.47
CA ALA A 87 -7.56 -6.25 2.76
C ALA A 87 -7.51 -6.61 4.24
N MET A 88 -7.63 -5.64 5.14
CA MET A 88 -7.54 -5.87 6.59
C MET A 88 -8.85 -6.33 7.23
N ILE A 89 -9.99 -6.10 6.55
CA ILE A 89 -11.30 -6.35 7.12
C ILE A 89 -11.88 -7.67 6.59
N PRO A 90 -12.29 -8.58 7.49
CA PRO A 90 -13.07 -9.76 7.14
C PRO A 90 -14.25 -9.42 6.23
N ALA A 91 -14.53 -10.23 5.22
CA ALA A 91 -15.46 -9.88 4.14
C ALA A 91 -16.87 -9.49 4.65
N ASP A 92 -17.30 -10.08 5.77
CA ASP A 92 -18.55 -9.85 6.49
C ASP A 92 -18.64 -8.48 7.18
N LEU A 93 -17.50 -7.88 7.54
CA LEU A 93 -17.44 -6.60 8.24
C LEU A 93 -17.17 -5.39 7.33
N ARG A 94 -16.81 -5.64 6.05
CA ARG A 94 -16.44 -4.58 5.10
C ARG A 94 -17.53 -3.50 4.91
N PRO A 95 -18.82 -3.83 4.72
CA PRO A 95 -19.84 -2.80 4.48
C PRO A 95 -19.95 -1.81 5.65
N GLN A 96 -19.90 -2.31 6.89
CA GLN A 96 -20.04 -1.51 8.10
C GLN A 96 -18.86 -0.56 8.30
N VAL A 97 -17.64 -1.02 7.99
CA VAL A 97 -16.44 -0.17 8.13
C VAL A 97 -16.37 0.87 7.01
N MET A 98 -16.72 0.51 5.78
CA MET A 98 -16.78 1.48 4.67
C MET A 98 -17.83 2.57 4.94
N GLU A 99 -19.00 2.19 5.44
CA GLU A 99 -20.04 3.14 5.87
C GLU A 99 -19.56 4.05 7.01
N ALA A 100 -18.86 3.50 8.02
CA ALA A 100 -18.29 4.29 9.10
C ALA A 100 -17.20 5.27 8.62
N MET A 101 -16.37 4.89 7.64
CA MET A 101 -15.35 5.76 7.04
C MET A 101 -15.96 6.89 6.22
N THR A 102 -17.04 6.63 5.48
CA THR A 102 -17.76 7.65 4.71
C THR A 102 -18.53 8.61 5.62
N LEU A 103 -19.21 8.10 6.65
CA LEU A 103 -19.93 8.93 7.64
C LEU A 103 -18.97 9.71 8.55
N GLY A 104 -17.81 9.15 8.88
CA GLY A 104 -16.76 9.80 9.66
C GLY A 104 -16.16 11.03 8.97
N ALA A 105 -16.07 11.01 7.64
CA ALA A 105 -15.66 12.18 6.84
C ALA A 105 -16.70 13.32 6.89
N VAL A 106 -17.99 13.00 7.00
CA VAL A 106 -19.08 14.00 7.09
C VAL A 106 -19.11 14.70 8.46
N ARG A 107 -18.71 14.02 9.54
CA ARG A 107 -18.73 14.61 10.91
C ARG A 107 -17.63 15.63 11.20
N LYS A 108 -16.56 15.70 10.40
CA LYS A 108 -15.53 16.76 10.56
C LYS A 108 -15.96 18.14 10.02
N GLY A 109 -17.19 18.26 9.49
CA GLY A 109 -17.80 19.55 9.11
C GLY A 109 -18.84 20.08 10.09
N SER A 110 -19.14 19.40 11.21
CA SER A 110 -20.20 19.82 12.13
C SER A 110 -19.70 19.81 13.57
N HIS A 111 -19.15 20.93 14.01
CA HIS A 111 -19.11 21.30 15.42
C HIS A 111 -20.56 21.43 15.92
N ARG A 112 -21.15 20.32 16.37
CA ARG A 112 -22.20 20.37 17.38
C ARG A 112 -21.66 19.75 18.64
N ALA A 113 -21.39 20.64 19.60
CA ALA A 113 -21.12 20.30 20.98
C ALA A 113 -22.22 19.37 21.49
N CYS A 114 -21.88 18.14 21.82
CA CYS A 114 -22.72 17.30 22.66
C CYS A 114 -22.60 17.82 24.09
N SER A 115 -23.55 18.66 24.50
CA SER A 115 -23.83 18.92 25.91
C SER A 115 -24.36 17.63 26.53
N PHE A 116 -23.56 17.01 27.39
CA PHE A 116 -24.03 16.00 28.33
C PHE A 116 -24.85 16.72 29.41
N SER A 117 -26.16 16.52 29.41
CA SER A 117 -27.01 16.86 30.56
C SER A 117 -27.10 15.63 31.45
N ASN A 118 -26.43 15.68 32.60
CA ASN A 118 -26.76 14.83 33.75
C ASN A 118 -27.80 15.56 34.59
N ASN A 119 -29.03 15.04 34.60
CA ASN A 119 -29.91 14.86 35.76
C ASN A 119 -31.27 14.32 35.32
#